data_AF-A0A081S2B3-F1
#
_entry.id   AF-A0A081S2B3-F1
#
_cell.length_a   1.000
_cell.length_b   1.000
_cell.length_c   1.000
_cell.angle_alpha   90.00
_cell.angle_beta   90.00
_cell.angle_gamma   90.00
#
_symmetry.space_group_name_H-M   'P 1'
#
loop_
_entity.id
_entity.type
_entity.pdbx_description
1 polymer ?
#
loop_
_entity_poly.entity_id
_entity_poly.type
_entity_poly.pdbx_seq_one_letter_code
_entity_poly.pdbx_strand_id
1 'polypeptide(L)' 'MDSKLFSKLTESMTQMNEIINGERAPSRETNVEAIKVKSIRQATGLSQTGFAKLISVNVGTLRN' A
#
# COMPACT_ATOMS: atom_id res chain seq x y z
N MET A 1 5.34 -10.27 28.66
CA MET A 1 5.75 -10.25 27.23
C MET A 1 7.21 -10.62 27.15
N ASP A 2 7.62 -11.29 26.07
CA ASP A 2 9.03 -11.59 25.82
C ASP A 2 9.83 -10.28 25.63
N SER A 3 10.91 -10.10 26.38
CA SER A 3 11.70 -8.86 26.37
C SER A 3 12.31 -8.58 25.01
N LYS A 4 12.69 -9.63 24.28
CA LYS A 4 13.27 -9.51 22.93
C LYS A 4 12.22 -9.05 21.93
N LEU A 5 10.99 -9.54 22.03
CA LEU A 5 9.86 -9.04 21.23
C LEU A 5 9.59 -7.56 21.51
N PHE A 6 9.57 -7.16 22.78
CA PHE A 6 9.35 -5.76 23.16
C PHE A 6 10.42 -4.83 22.58
N SER A 7 11.71 -5.17 22.73
CA SER A 7 12.81 -4.38 22.17
C SER A 7 12.73 -4.25 20.65
N LYS A 8 12.37 -5.33 19.94
CA LYS A 8 12.19 -5.29 18.48
C LYS A 8 11.07 -4.35 18.04
N LEU A 9 9.96 -4.32 18.78
CA LEU A 9 8.85 -3.43 18.47
C LEU A 9 9.23 -1.97 18.68
N THR A 10 9.90 -1.66 19.80
CA THR A 10 10.38 -0.29 20.06
C THR A 10 11.38 0.17 19.01
N GLU A 11 12.28 -0.71 18.57
CA GLU A 11 13.23 -0.42 17.49
C GLU A 11 12.52 -0.12 16.16
N SER A 12 11.51 -0.94 15.80
CA SER A 12 10.71 -0.74 14.59
C SER A 12 9.97 0.61 14.59
N MET A 13 9.52 1.09 15.75
CA MET A 13 8.86 2.40 15.88
C MET A 13 9.85 3.55 15.64
N THR A 14 11.07 3.45 16.17
CA THR A 14 12.12 4.44 15.91
C THR A 14 12.47 4.48 14.43
N GLN A 15 12.67 3.32 13.80
CA GLN A 15 12.96 3.22 12.37
C GLN A 15 11.84 3.84 11.50
N MET A 16 10.58 3.70 11.91
CA MET A 16 9.45 4.34 11.23
C MET A 16 9.57 5.88 11.22
N ASN A 17 9.93 6.49 12.35
CA ASN A 17 10.09 7.94 12.43
C ASN A 17 11.27 8.43 11.57
N GLU A 18 12.41 7.73 11.60
CA GLU A 18 13.57 8.04 10.77
C GLU A 18 13.23 7.97 9.27
N ILE A 19 12.40 7.00 8.86
CA ILE A 19 11.91 6.88 7.47
C ILE A 19 11.01 8.07 7.11
N ILE A 20 10.09 8.46 7.99
CA ILE A 20 9.21 9.62 7.76
C ILE A 20 10.01 10.92 7.64
N ASN A 21 11.07 11.07 8.44
CA ASN A 21 11.95 12.24 8.43
C ASN A 21 12.95 12.23 7.26
N GLY A 22 13.05 11.13 6.49
CA GLY A 22 14.02 10.98 5.41
C GLY A 22 15.45 10.71 5.88
N GLU A 23 15.65 10.40 7.16
CA GLU A 23 16.95 10.08 7.76
C GLU A 23 17.38 8.64 7.47
N ARG A 24 16.42 7.75 7.24
CA ARG A 24 16.63 6.33 6.90
C ARG A 24 15.84 5.93 5.66
N ALA A 25 16.45 5.17 4.75
CA ALA A 25 15.74 4.54 3.64
C ALA A 25 14.92 3.31 4.11
N PRO A 26 13.68 3.12 3.62
CA PRO A 26 12.90 1.91 3.89
C PRO A 26 13.65 0.65 3.45
N SER A 27 13.56 -0.44 4.23
CA SER A 27 14.17 -1.72 3.85
C SER A 27 13.51 -2.32 2.60
N ARG A 28 12.22 -2.05 2.42
CA ARG A 28 11.41 -2.46 1.28
C ARG A 28 10.40 -1.37 0.97
N GLU A 29 10.30 -1.03 -0.30
CA GLU A 29 9.26 -0.14 -0.81
C GLU A 29 8.34 -0.95 -1.71
N THR A 30 7.02 -0.74 -1.55
CA THR A 30 6.04 -1.24 -2.51
C THR A 30 5.61 -0.06 -3.35
N ASN A 31 6.26 0.11 -4.50
CA ASN A 31 5.84 1.11 -5.47
C ASN A 31 4.69 0.53 -6.29
N VAL A 32 3.49 1.06 -6.09
CA VAL A 32 2.36 0.81 -6.99
C VAL A 32 2.44 1.86 -8.07
N GLU A 33 3.15 1.54 -9.16
CA GLU A 33 3.04 2.32 -10.38
C GLU A 33 1.57 2.38 -10.81
N ALA A 34 1.17 3.46 -11.48
CA ALA A 34 -0.12 3.54 -12.15
C ALA A 34 -0.18 2.56 -13.34
N ILE A 35 -0.07 1.27 -13.06
CA ILE A 35 -0.27 0.19 -14.01
C ILE A 35 -1.73 0.23 -14.37
N LYS A 36 -2.01 0.92 -15.48
CA LYS A 36 -3.18 0.83 -16.35
C LYS A 36 -4.34 0.14 -15.65
N VAL A 37 -4.94 0.80 -14.66
CA VAL A 37 -6.13 0.30 -13.95
C VAL A 37 -7.20 -0.12 -14.96
N LYS A 38 -7.22 0.58 -16.11
CA LYS A 38 -7.99 0.25 -17.31
C LYS A 38 -7.65 -1.10 -17.95
N SER A 39 -6.38 -1.48 -18.11
CA SER A 39 -5.99 -2.78 -18.68
C SER A 39 -6.27 -3.93 -17.72
N ILE A 40 -6.04 -3.75 -16.42
CA ILE A 40 -6.40 -4.75 -15.40
C ILE A 40 -7.91 -4.97 -15.38
N ARG A 41 -8.69 -3.88 -15.42
CA ARG A 41 -10.16 -3.96 -15.54
C ARG A 41 -10.59 -4.67 -16.83
N GLN A 42 -9.97 -4.35 -17.98
CA GLN A 42 -10.29 -5.02 -19.24
C GLN A 42 -9.99 -6.52 -19.19
N ALA A 43 -8.85 -6.91 -18.61
CA ALA A 43 -8.47 -8.32 -18.47
C ALA A 43 -9.42 -9.10 -17.53
N THR A 44 -10.01 -8.44 -16.55
CA THR A 44 -11.00 -9.07 -15.65
C THR A 44 -12.40 -9.16 -16.26
N GLY A 45 -12.67 -8.50 -17.39
CA GLY A 45 -14.00 -8.44 -18.01
C GLY A 45 -15.05 -7.69 -17.17
N LEU A 46 -14.63 -7.01 -16.11
CA LEU A 46 -15.54 -6.37 -15.16
C LEU A 46 -15.95 -4.97 -15.61
N SER A 47 -17.21 -4.62 -15.31
CA SER A 47 -17.66 -3.23 -15.35
C SER A 47 -16.87 -2.39 -14.34
N GLN A 48 -16.78 -1.08 -14.55
CA GLN A 48 -16.06 -0.19 -13.64
C GLN A 48 -16.58 -0.28 -12.19
N THR A 49 -17.89 -0.42 -12.03
CA THR A 49 -18.54 -0.62 -10.72
C THR A 49 -18.18 -1.97 -10.10
N GLY A 50 -18.16 -3.04 -10.90
CA GLY A 50 -17.77 -4.37 -10.43
C GLY A 50 -16.30 -4.43 -10.01
N PHE A 51 -15.43 -3.79 -10.79
CA PHE A 51 -14.01 -3.68 -10.47
C PHE A 51 -13.77 -2.85 -9.21
N ALA A 52 -14.47 -1.71 -9.04
CA ALA A 52 -14.38 -0.88 -7.84
C ALA A 52 -14.78 -1.63 -6.56
N LYS A 53 -15.85 -2.43 -6.63
CA LYS A 53 -16.27 -3.31 -5.53
C LYS A 53 -15.21 -4.36 -5.20
N LEU A 54 -14.55 -4.93 -6.21
CA LEU A 54 -13.54 -5.98 -6.02
C LEU A 54 -12.32 -5.46 -5.27
N ILE A 55 -11.87 -4.24 -5.57
CA ILE A 55 -10.70 -3.62 -4.92
C ILE A 55 -11.07 -2.68 -3.77
N SER A 56 -12.34 -2.66 -3.35
CA SER A 56 -12.86 -1.84 -2.24
C SER A 56 -12.57 -0.34 -2.37
N VAL A 57 -12.75 0.24 -3.56
CA VAL A 57 -12.63 1.69 -3.79
C VAL A 57 -13.92 2.29 -4.32
N ASN A 58 -14.05 3.61 -4.24
CA ASN A 58 -15.15 4.33 -4.88
C ASN A 58 -14.96 4.34 -6.41
N VAL A 59 -16.05 4.24 -7.16
CA VAL A 59 -16.05 4.35 -8.63
C VAL A 59 -15.47 5.70 -9.09
N GLY A 60 -15.66 6.78 -8.34
CA GLY A 60 -15.06 8.10 -8.62
C GLY A 60 -13.54 8.07 -8.62
N THR A 61 -12.93 7.27 -7.75
CA THR A 61 -11.46 7.07 -7.68
C THR A 61 -10.90 6.42 -8.94
N LEU A 62 -11.73 5.70 -9.70
CA LEU A 62 -11.35 5.09 -10.98
C LEU A 62 -11.63 5.98 -12.20
N ARG A 63 -12.32 7.12 -12.02
CA ARG A 63 -12.68 8.06 -13.09
C ARG A 63 -11.71 9.23 -13.19
N ASN A 64 -11.03 9.56 -12.09
CA ASN A 64 -9.92 10.52 -12.04
C ASN A 64 -8.65 9.90 -12.61
#